data_AF-A0A182RWV0-F1
#
_entry.id   AF-A0A182RWV0-F1
#
_cell.length_a   1.000
_cell.length_b   1.000
_cell.length_c   1.000
_cell.angle_alpha   90.00
_cell.angle_beta   90.00
_cell.angle_gamma   90.00
#
_symmetry.space_group_name_H-M   'P 1'
#
loop_
_entity.id
_entity.type
_entity.pdbx_description
1 polymer ?
#
loop_
_entity_poly.entity_id
_entity_poly.type
_entity_poly.pdbx_seq_one_letter_code
_entity_poly.pdbx_strand_id
1 'polypeptide(L)'
;RLNKWIDTNPDEIKQMLGLMIWMGLVPLGRLDSYWSENSKSETGDRQCGLAQDVCMELSNLILNEGRTMYIDNFYTSYELATYFLANRTHVVGTLRANKKNIPRCVLNAKLKRGEIISRENNEGVVVLKWKDIRDLRILSTKHAPSLVSVNKTHLRRSTKRQHKRALQKPEAVLEYNRAKCGIDLSDQMGAYATTLRKGVKWYRKLAIELLLGTSVVNAWVIYKAATKQKIQIRKFRELLVQQLL
;
A
#
# COMPACT_ATOMS: atom_id res chain seq x y z
N ARG A 1 -15.10 -40.11 20.29
CA ARG A 1 -13.68 -39.79 19.98
C ARG A 1 -13.40 -40.34 18.58
N LEU A 2 -13.09 -39.47 17.61
CA LEU A 2 -12.80 -39.88 16.23
C LEU A 2 -11.40 -40.54 16.22
N ASN A 3 -11.36 -41.87 16.33
CA ASN A 3 -10.13 -42.64 16.52
C ASN A 3 -9.49 -43.16 15.22
N LYS A 4 -9.99 -42.77 14.04
CA LYS A 4 -9.33 -43.07 12.76
C LYS A 4 -9.14 -41.76 12.00
N TRP A 5 -7.89 -41.32 11.96
CA TRP A 5 -7.47 -40.28 11.04
C TRP A 5 -7.45 -40.94 9.66
N ILE A 6 -8.30 -40.44 8.75
CA ILE A 6 -8.36 -40.89 7.36
C ILE A 6 -7.66 -39.79 6.56
N ASP A 7 -6.72 -40.18 5.71
CA ASP A 7 -6.05 -39.26 4.82
C ASP A 7 -7.08 -38.60 3.89
N THR A 8 -6.98 -37.28 3.78
CA THR A 8 -7.86 -36.50 2.91
C THR A 8 -7.50 -36.80 1.46
N ASN A 9 -8.48 -36.90 0.56
CA ASN A 9 -8.20 -36.98 -0.87
C ASN A 9 -8.20 -35.60 -1.57
N PRO A 10 -7.61 -35.46 -2.77
CA PRO A 10 -7.56 -34.18 -3.48
C PRO A 10 -8.93 -33.54 -3.73
N ASP A 11 -9.99 -34.32 -3.88
CA ASP A 11 -11.33 -33.81 -4.14
C ASP A 11 -11.98 -33.26 -2.86
N GLU A 12 -11.76 -33.90 -1.72
CA GLU A 12 -12.12 -33.37 -0.40
C GLU A 12 -11.37 -32.05 -0.09
N ILE A 13 -10.09 -31.95 -0.47
CA ILE A 13 -9.33 -30.70 -0.34
C ILE A 13 -9.92 -29.61 -1.24
N LYS A 14 -10.25 -29.90 -2.51
CA LYS A 14 -10.88 -28.93 -3.42
C LYS A 14 -12.22 -28.46 -2.87
N GLN A 15 -13.07 -29.36 -2.40
CA GLN A 15 -14.36 -29.03 -1.79
C GLN A 15 -14.18 -28.17 -0.54
N MET A 16 -13.23 -28.51 0.34
CA MET A 16 -12.89 -27.69 1.50
C MET A 16 -12.47 -26.27 1.07
N LEU A 17 -11.57 -26.14 0.09
CA LEU A 17 -11.15 -24.83 -0.42
C LEU A 17 -12.32 -24.05 -1.04
N GLY A 18 -13.19 -24.70 -1.81
CA GLY A 18 -14.41 -24.13 -2.38
C GLY A 18 -15.35 -23.60 -1.30
N LEU A 19 -15.63 -24.39 -0.27
CA LEU A 19 -16.44 -23.98 0.89
C LEU A 19 -15.81 -22.81 1.65
N MET A 20 -14.48 -22.77 1.77
CA MET A 20 -13.78 -21.68 2.43
C MET A 20 -13.84 -20.37 1.64
N ILE A 21 -13.71 -20.42 0.31
CA ILE A 21 -13.92 -19.24 -0.55
C ILE A 21 -15.36 -18.77 -0.47
N TRP A 22 -16.34 -19.70 -0.52
CA TRP A 22 -17.76 -19.40 -0.39
C TRP A 22 -18.09 -18.69 0.93
N MET A 23 -17.52 -19.18 2.02
CA MET A 23 -17.61 -18.57 3.34
C MET A 23 -17.13 -17.10 3.38
N GLY A 24 -16.19 -16.70 2.52
CA GLY A 24 -15.75 -15.30 2.38
C GLY A 24 -16.69 -14.41 1.56
N LEU A 25 -17.64 -14.97 0.80
CA LEU A 25 -18.63 -14.23 0.00
C LEU A 25 -19.89 -13.84 0.79
N VAL A 26 -20.18 -14.56 1.88
CA VAL A 26 -21.33 -14.31 2.75
C VAL A 26 -20.87 -13.45 3.94
N PRO A 27 -21.35 -12.21 4.08
CA PRO A 27 -20.96 -11.35 5.19
C PRO A 27 -21.54 -11.87 6.51
N LEU A 28 -20.69 -12.06 7.51
CA LEU A 28 -21.08 -12.25 8.92
C LEU A 28 -20.38 -11.20 9.80
N GLY A 29 -20.96 -10.91 10.96
CA GLY A 29 -20.69 -9.74 11.83
C GLY A 29 -19.25 -9.50 12.30
N ARG A 30 -19.00 -8.26 12.75
CA ARG A 30 -17.71 -7.53 12.78
C ARG A 30 -16.58 -8.03 13.72
N LEU A 31 -15.42 -8.15 13.09
CA LEU A 31 -14.00 -7.80 13.32
C LEU A 31 -13.41 -7.12 14.61
N ASP A 32 -14.07 -7.00 15.74
CA ASP A 32 -13.58 -6.07 16.80
C ASP A 32 -12.49 -6.61 17.76
N SER A 33 -11.48 -7.39 17.33
CA SER A 33 -10.50 -7.97 18.29
C SER A 33 -9.05 -8.22 17.84
N TYR A 34 -8.51 -7.48 16.86
CA TYR A 34 -7.10 -7.67 16.45
C TYR A 34 -6.16 -6.64 17.10
N TRP A 35 -5.76 -6.90 18.35
CA TRP A 35 -4.53 -6.35 18.92
C TRP A 35 -3.82 -7.43 19.74
N SER A 36 -2.62 -7.81 19.31
CA SER A 36 -1.55 -8.22 20.22
C SER A 36 -0.23 -7.73 19.63
N GLU A 37 0.35 -6.71 20.26
CA GLU A 37 1.71 -6.27 19.99
C GLU A 37 2.66 -7.23 20.71
N ASN A 38 3.50 -7.94 19.95
CA ASN A 38 4.88 -8.25 20.34
C ASN A 38 5.60 -9.02 19.22
N SER A 39 6.65 -8.42 18.68
CA SER A 39 7.80 -9.15 18.16
C SER A 39 9.05 -8.28 18.35
N LYS A 40 9.71 -8.43 19.50
CA LYS A 40 11.13 -8.10 19.60
C LYS A 40 11.89 -9.23 18.89
N SER A 41 12.64 -8.89 17.84
CA SER A 41 13.62 -9.79 17.26
C SER A 41 14.95 -9.62 18.00
N GLU A 42 15.48 -10.70 18.54
CA GLU A 42 16.83 -10.83 19.07
C GLU A 42 17.81 -10.98 17.90
N THR A 43 18.68 -9.99 17.69
CA THR A 43 20.06 -10.09 17.17
C THR A 43 20.65 -8.69 17.09
N GLY A 44 21.88 -8.56 17.60
CA GLY A 44 22.57 -7.29 17.87
C GLY A 44 23.01 -6.53 16.63
N ASP A 45 23.10 -5.21 16.81
CA ASP A 45 23.61 -4.17 15.92
C ASP A 45 23.08 -4.14 14.48
N ARG A 46 21.90 -3.52 14.34
CA ARG A 46 21.46 -3.00 13.04
C ARG A 46 22.30 -1.78 12.65
N GLN A 47 22.99 -1.87 11.50
CA GLN A 47 23.67 -0.73 10.88
C GLN A 47 22.69 0.33 10.32
N CYS A 48 21.43 -0.03 10.06
CA CYS A 48 20.40 0.90 9.58
C CYS A 48 19.03 0.67 10.27
N GLY A 49 18.07 1.58 10.11
CA GLY A 49 16.77 1.43 10.78
C GLY A 49 15.93 0.29 10.20
N LEU A 50 15.14 -0.42 11.03
CA LEU A 50 14.24 -1.52 10.61
C LEU A 50 13.43 -1.22 9.33
N ALA A 51 12.88 -0.01 9.23
CA ALA A 51 12.06 0.38 8.08
C ALA A 51 12.90 0.47 6.78
N GLN A 52 14.16 0.88 6.88
CA GLN A 52 15.08 0.95 5.76
C GLN A 52 15.52 -0.45 5.32
N ASP A 53 15.88 -1.34 6.26
CA ASP A 53 16.22 -2.74 5.95
C ASP A 53 15.13 -3.44 5.14
N VAL A 54 13.89 -3.36 5.62
CA VAL A 54 12.73 -3.97 4.96
C VAL A 54 12.55 -3.42 3.54
N CYS A 55 12.69 -2.10 3.35
CA CYS A 55 12.60 -1.50 2.02
C CYS A 55 13.72 -1.99 1.09
N MET A 56 14.96 -2.07 1.56
CA MET A 56 16.08 -2.55 0.74
C MET A 56 15.90 -4.02 0.35
N GLU A 57 15.52 -4.87 1.29
CA GLU A 57 15.30 -6.31 1.06
C GLU A 57 14.17 -6.56 0.06
N LEU A 58 13.00 -5.95 0.26
CA LEU A 58 11.85 -6.12 -0.63
C LEU A 58 12.09 -5.59 -2.04
N SER A 59 13.03 -4.65 -2.19
CA SER A 59 13.29 -3.98 -3.45
C SER A 59 14.46 -4.58 -4.22
N ASN A 60 15.21 -5.51 -3.62
CA ASN A 60 16.45 -6.04 -4.17
C ASN A 60 16.29 -6.56 -5.61
N LEU A 61 15.16 -7.20 -5.91
CA LEU A 61 14.86 -7.76 -7.24
C LEU A 61 14.47 -6.72 -8.31
N ILE A 62 14.18 -5.48 -7.91
CA ILE A 62 13.65 -4.43 -8.80
C ILE A 62 14.48 -3.14 -8.77
N LEU A 63 15.61 -3.16 -8.05
CA LEU A 63 16.61 -2.09 -8.00
C LEU A 63 17.28 -1.90 -9.36
N ASN A 64 17.81 -0.70 -9.60
CA ASN A 64 18.58 -0.33 -10.79
C ASN A 64 17.83 -0.32 -12.13
N GLU A 65 16.51 -0.52 -12.12
CA GLU A 65 15.69 -0.58 -13.33
C GLU A 65 15.02 0.75 -13.71
N GLY A 66 15.47 1.89 -13.15
CA GLY A 66 14.91 3.21 -13.46
C GLY A 66 13.49 3.42 -12.91
N ARG A 67 13.06 2.60 -11.94
CA ARG A 67 11.71 2.64 -11.39
C ARG A 67 11.53 3.76 -10.37
N THR A 68 10.27 4.04 -10.05
CA THR A 68 9.89 4.95 -8.96
C THR A 68 9.17 4.17 -7.87
N MET A 69 9.65 4.29 -6.65
CA MET A 69 9.07 3.71 -5.46
C MET A 69 8.26 4.75 -4.70
N TYR A 70 7.02 4.40 -4.36
CA TYR A 70 6.15 5.24 -3.55
C TYR A 70 6.00 4.63 -2.16
N ILE A 71 6.44 5.34 -1.12
CA ILE A 71 6.56 4.80 0.23
C ILE A 71 5.87 5.67 1.28
N ASP A 72 5.33 5.04 2.33
CA ASP A 72 4.70 5.79 3.42
C ASP A 72 5.73 6.46 4.34
N ASN A 73 5.26 7.38 5.17
CA ASN A 73 6.05 8.19 6.10
C ASN A 73 6.85 7.39 7.14
N PHE A 74 6.43 6.16 7.44
CA PHE A 74 7.16 5.27 8.32
C PHE A 74 8.52 4.94 7.72
N TYR A 75 8.53 4.54 6.46
CA TYR A 75 9.71 4.14 5.68
C TYR A 75 10.52 5.33 5.15
N THR A 76 9.87 6.46 4.87
CA THR A 76 10.54 7.60 4.21
C THR A 76 11.64 8.21 5.09
N SER A 77 12.89 8.22 4.61
CA SER A 77 14.03 8.94 5.19
C SER A 77 14.92 9.54 4.09
N TYR A 78 15.80 10.47 4.48
CA TYR A 78 16.74 11.08 3.53
C TYR A 78 17.76 10.03 3.05
N GLU A 79 18.29 9.25 3.99
CA GLU A 79 19.29 8.21 3.75
C GLU A 79 18.78 7.11 2.82
N LEU A 80 17.51 6.73 2.97
CA LEU A 80 16.87 5.75 2.09
C LEU A 80 16.73 6.31 0.67
N ALA A 81 16.32 7.57 0.55
CA ALA A 81 16.12 8.20 -0.73
C ALA A 81 17.42 8.37 -1.53
N THR A 82 18.51 8.77 -0.86
CA THR A 82 19.83 8.88 -1.50
C THR A 82 20.38 7.51 -1.89
N TYR A 83 20.20 6.48 -1.03
CA TYR A 83 20.58 5.10 -1.35
C TYR A 83 19.87 4.60 -2.62
N PHE A 84 18.55 4.73 -2.70
CA PHE A 84 17.80 4.29 -3.88
C PHE A 84 18.16 5.11 -5.12
N LEU A 85 18.37 6.41 -4.98
CA LEU A 85 18.75 7.28 -6.10
C LEU A 85 20.11 6.87 -6.68
N ALA A 86 21.09 6.58 -5.82
CA ALA A 86 22.39 6.02 -6.24
C ALA A 86 22.25 4.68 -6.97
N ASN A 87 21.23 3.90 -6.64
CA ASN A 87 20.87 2.64 -7.29
C ASN A 87 19.77 2.81 -8.37
N ARG A 88 19.82 3.92 -9.12
CA ARG A 88 18.94 4.26 -10.26
C ARG A 88 17.45 4.00 -9.99
N THR A 89 17.01 4.30 -8.77
CA THR A 89 15.63 4.10 -8.32
C THR A 89 15.13 5.37 -7.66
N HIS A 90 14.08 5.97 -8.21
CA HIS A 90 13.49 7.16 -7.62
C HIS A 90 12.62 6.81 -6.42
N VAL A 91 12.51 7.72 -5.45
CA VAL A 91 11.67 7.57 -4.27
C VAL A 91 10.75 8.78 -4.14
N VAL A 92 9.50 8.51 -3.79
CA VAL A 92 8.49 9.52 -3.48
C VAL A 92 7.78 9.08 -2.21
N GLY A 93 7.86 9.87 -1.15
CA GLY A 93 7.28 9.50 0.12
C GLY A 93 6.80 10.70 0.93
N THR A 94 5.86 10.45 1.83
CA THR A 94 5.40 11.50 2.76
C THR A 94 6.37 11.60 3.94
N LEU A 95 6.53 12.80 4.51
CA LEU A 95 7.44 13.03 5.64
C LEU A 95 6.69 13.37 6.93
N ARG A 96 7.16 12.81 8.05
CA ARG A 96 6.76 13.28 9.39
C ARG A 96 7.50 14.57 9.73
N ALA A 97 6.86 15.43 10.55
CA ALA A 97 7.41 16.73 10.96
C ALA A 97 8.75 16.62 11.72
N ASN A 98 8.98 15.48 12.37
CA ASN A 98 10.13 15.23 13.24
C ASN A 98 11.25 14.42 12.58
N LYS A 99 11.19 14.15 11.26
CA LYS A 99 12.27 13.43 10.55
C LYS A 99 13.59 14.22 10.66
N LYS A 100 14.67 13.49 10.96
CA LYS A 100 16.05 14.02 11.04
C LYS A 100 16.59 14.28 9.63
N ASN A 101 17.64 15.08 9.52
CA ASN A 101 18.37 15.34 8.26
C ASN A 101 17.51 15.94 7.13
N ILE A 102 16.43 16.62 7.50
CA ILE A 102 15.55 17.35 6.59
C ILE A 102 15.60 18.86 6.93
N PRO A 103 15.63 19.77 5.94
CA PRO A 103 15.70 21.21 6.19
C PRO A 103 14.53 21.72 7.06
N ARG A 104 14.85 22.17 8.28
CA ARG A 104 13.85 22.65 9.25
C ARG A 104 13.12 23.90 8.78
N CYS A 105 13.78 24.74 7.99
CA CYS A 105 13.16 25.89 7.33
C CYS A 105 11.98 25.49 6.44
N VAL A 106 12.01 24.32 5.80
CA VAL A 106 10.88 23.80 5.01
C VAL A 106 9.84 23.18 5.93
N LEU A 107 10.23 22.31 6.87
CA LEU A 107 9.27 21.57 7.70
C LEU A 107 8.44 22.46 8.63
N ASN A 108 9.06 23.53 9.15
CA ASN A 108 8.48 24.43 10.15
C ASN A 108 7.89 25.71 9.55
N ALA A 109 8.08 25.97 8.25
CA ALA A 109 7.52 27.14 7.58
C ALA A 109 6.01 27.23 7.80
N LYS A 110 5.52 28.42 8.15
CA LYS A 110 4.09 28.72 8.25
C LYS A 110 3.59 29.12 6.87
N LEU A 111 2.63 28.37 6.35
CA LEU A 111 2.08 28.54 5.00
C LEU A 111 0.58 28.84 5.07
N LYS A 112 0.10 29.72 4.20
CA LYS A 112 -1.32 29.87 3.90
C LYS A 112 -1.78 28.74 2.98
N ARG A 113 -3.08 28.46 2.97
CA ARG A 113 -3.64 27.40 2.14
C ARG A 113 -3.36 27.65 0.65
N GLY A 114 -2.81 26.65 -0.03
CA GLY A 114 -2.38 26.69 -1.41
C GLY A 114 -0.88 26.95 -1.59
N GLU A 115 -0.19 27.51 -0.59
CA GLU A 115 1.24 27.81 -0.68
C GLU A 115 2.11 26.56 -0.58
N ILE A 116 3.26 26.64 -1.26
CA ILE A 116 4.31 25.62 -1.26
C ILE A 116 5.63 26.28 -0.87
N ILE A 117 6.47 25.53 -0.15
CA ILE A 117 7.88 25.84 0.07
C ILE A 117 8.68 24.56 -0.15
N SER A 118 9.85 24.69 -0.76
CA SER A 118 10.70 23.54 -1.08
C SER A 118 12.17 23.88 -0.94
N ARG A 119 12.98 22.83 -0.82
CA ARG A 119 14.42 22.86 -1.06
C ARG A 119 14.83 21.63 -1.84
N GLU A 120 15.85 21.80 -2.65
CA GLU A 120 16.48 20.76 -3.44
C GLU A 120 17.97 20.75 -3.11
N ASN A 121 18.56 19.56 -2.97
CA ASN A 121 20.01 19.43 -2.83
C ASN A 121 20.66 19.23 -4.23
N ASN A 122 21.99 19.24 -4.27
CA ASN A 122 22.73 19.08 -5.53
C ASN A 122 22.56 17.70 -6.19
N GLU A 123 22.02 16.72 -5.46
CA GLU A 123 21.76 15.36 -5.95
C GLU A 123 20.35 15.23 -6.57
N GLY A 124 19.52 16.29 -6.54
CA GLY A 124 18.15 16.25 -7.05
C GLY A 124 17.11 15.70 -6.06
N VAL A 125 17.45 15.63 -4.77
CA VAL A 125 16.50 15.29 -3.70
C VAL A 125 15.73 16.55 -3.29
N VAL A 126 14.44 16.55 -3.60
CA VAL A 126 13.50 17.62 -3.28
C VAL A 126 12.73 17.30 -2.01
N VAL A 127 12.77 18.23 -1.05
CA VAL A 127 11.88 18.25 0.11
C VAL A 127 10.90 19.39 -0.09
N LEU A 128 9.60 19.08 -0.10
CA LEU A 128 8.54 20.05 -0.27
C LEU A 128 7.53 19.99 0.87
N LYS A 129 7.05 21.16 1.28
CA LYS A 129 5.91 21.32 2.18
C LYS A 129 4.83 22.13 1.47
N TRP A 130 3.61 21.61 1.48
CA TRP A 130 2.44 22.24 0.89
C TRP A 130 1.30 22.28 1.90
N LYS A 131 0.53 23.37 1.88
CA LYS A 131 -0.61 23.56 2.79
C LYS A 131 -1.92 23.39 2.04
N ASP A 132 -2.68 22.34 2.37
CA ASP A 132 -4.11 22.29 2.04
C ASP A 132 -4.95 22.63 3.28
N ILE A 133 -5.81 21.71 3.73
CA ILE A 133 -6.47 21.80 5.04
C ILE A 133 -5.43 21.57 6.15
N ARG A 134 -4.48 20.65 5.90
CA ARG A 134 -3.36 20.33 6.80
C ARG A 134 -2.03 20.48 6.05
N ASP A 135 -0.95 20.57 6.83
CA ASP A 135 0.40 20.56 6.28
C ASP A 135 0.70 19.17 5.73
N LEU A 136 1.10 19.11 4.46
CA LEU A 136 1.61 17.91 3.82
C LEU A 136 3.08 18.13 3.47
N ARG A 137 3.91 17.13 3.77
CA ARG A 137 5.35 17.15 3.50
C ARG A 137 5.68 15.94 2.64
N ILE A 138 6.45 16.15 1.58
CA ILE A 138 6.92 15.09 0.69
C ILE A 138 8.43 15.21 0.52
N LEU A 139 9.08 14.05 0.46
CA LEU A 139 10.40 13.88 -0.10
C LEU A 139 10.24 13.22 -1.47
N SER A 140 10.90 13.77 -2.48
CA SER A 140 10.93 13.17 -3.81
C SER A 140 12.31 13.32 -4.45
N THR A 141 12.77 12.26 -5.12
CA THR A 141 13.96 12.29 -5.98
C THR A 141 13.63 12.31 -7.47
N LYS A 142 12.35 12.57 -7.81
CA LYS A 142 11.82 12.53 -9.18
C LYS A 142 11.24 13.88 -9.63
N HIS A 143 10.59 14.58 -8.72
CA HIS A 143 9.74 15.73 -9.06
C HIS A 143 10.41 17.04 -8.71
N ALA A 144 10.33 18.00 -9.64
CA ALA A 144 10.57 19.40 -9.34
C ALA A 144 9.47 19.96 -8.41
N PRO A 145 9.74 21.04 -7.65
CA PRO A 145 8.74 21.66 -6.78
C PRO A 145 7.74 22.54 -7.56
N SER A 146 7.05 21.95 -8.54
CA SER A 146 6.09 22.61 -9.42
C SER A 146 4.65 22.44 -8.92
N LEU A 147 3.80 23.43 -9.19
CA LEU A 147 2.35 23.36 -8.99
C LEU A 147 1.66 23.10 -10.32
N VAL A 148 0.77 22.10 -10.34
CA VAL A 148 0.00 21.72 -11.52
C VAL A 148 -1.48 22.00 -11.30
N SER A 149 -2.14 22.57 -12.30
CA SER A 149 -3.59 22.79 -12.29
C SER A 149 -4.35 21.45 -12.38
N VAL A 150 -5.28 21.21 -11.45
CA VAL A 150 -6.05 19.97 -11.39
C VAL A 150 -7.47 20.19 -11.90
N ASN A 151 -7.90 19.35 -12.85
CA ASN A 151 -9.27 19.34 -13.36
C ASN A 151 -10.27 18.90 -12.28
N LYS A 152 -11.48 19.49 -12.32
CA LYS A 152 -12.50 19.45 -11.26
C LYS A 152 -13.06 18.05 -10.91
N THR A 153 -12.77 17.02 -11.70
CA THR A 153 -13.35 15.67 -11.57
C THR A 153 -12.79 14.83 -10.42
N HIS A 154 -11.61 15.17 -9.87
CA HIS A 154 -11.00 14.42 -8.75
C HIS A 154 -11.43 14.89 -7.34
N LEU A 155 -12.43 15.77 -7.22
CA LEU A 155 -12.84 16.36 -5.95
C LEU A 155 -14.08 15.66 -5.36
N ARG A 156 -13.89 14.49 -4.73
CA ARG A 156 -14.86 14.01 -3.74
C ARG A 156 -14.72 14.89 -2.49
N ARG A 157 -15.67 15.80 -2.25
CA ARG A 157 -15.85 16.62 -1.03
C ARG A 157 -15.10 17.97 -0.95
N SER A 158 -15.22 18.86 -1.94
CA SER A 158 -15.09 20.30 -1.67
C SER A 158 -16.49 20.91 -1.58
N THR A 159 -16.77 21.56 -0.46
CA THR A 159 -18.03 22.26 -0.17
C THR A 159 -18.35 23.29 -1.27
N LYS A 160 -19.64 23.41 -1.62
CA LYS A 160 -20.21 24.20 -2.73
C LYS A 160 -19.70 25.65 -2.89
N ARG A 161 -19.02 26.24 -1.90
CA ARG A 161 -18.49 27.62 -1.93
C ARG A 161 -17.07 27.77 -2.49
N GLN A 162 -16.30 26.70 -2.67
CA GLN A 162 -14.90 26.78 -3.18
C GLN A 162 -14.76 26.54 -4.70
N HIS A 163 -15.87 26.51 -5.44
CA HIS A 163 -15.92 26.07 -6.84
C HIS A 163 -15.36 27.03 -7.91
N LYS A 164 -14.73 28.16 -7.54
CA LYS A 164 -14.34 29.21 -8.50
C LYS A 164 -12.85 29.35 -8.84
N ARG A 165 -11.92 28.64 -8.17
CA ARG A 165 -10.49 28.67 -8.52
C ARG A 165 -10.02 27.33 -9.06
N ALA A 166 -9.19 27.34 -10.11
CA ALA A 166 -8.42 26.16 -10.51
C ALA A 166 -7.57 25.73 -9.31
N LEU A 167 -7.79 24.52 -8.81
CA LEU A 167 -7.05 24.00 -7.66
C LEU A 167 -5.67 23.58 -8.16
N GLN A 168 -4.65 24.33 -7.78
CA GLN A 168 -3.26 23.97 -8.01
C GLN A 168 -2.78 23.04 -6.88
N LYS A 169 -2.09 21.96 -7.26
CA LYS A 169 -1.48 21.01 -6.32
C LYS A 169 -0.07 20.65 -6.77
N PRO A 170 0.85 20.33 -5.85
CA PRO A 170 2.18 19.89 -6.25
C PRO A 170 2.10 18.59 -7.04
N GLU A 171 2.91 18.47 -8.10
CA GLU A 171 2.93 17.29 -8.97
C GLU A 171 3.22 16.00 -8.19
N ALA A 172 4.24 16.05 -7.32
CA ALA A 172 4.60 14.93 -6.46
C ALA A 172 3.45 14.42 -5.58
N VAL A 173 2.56 15.32 -5.12
CA VAL A 173 1.37 14.96 -4.33
C VAL A 173 0.35 14.23 -5.18
N LEU A 174 0.17 14.64 -6.43
CA LEU A 174 -0.76 14.00 -7.35
C LEU A 174 -0.28 12.59 -7.68
N GLU A 175 0.98 12.43 -8.05
CA GLU A 175 1.57 11.12 -8.34
C GLU A 175 1.54 10.20 -7.12
N TYR A 176 1.94 10.70 -5.95
CA TYR A 176 1.91 9.91 -4.72
C TYR A 176 0.51 9.37 -4.42
N ASN A 177 -0.54 10.21 -4.55
CA ASN A 177 -1.91 9.77 -4.31
C ASN A 177 -2.39 8.75 -5.37
N ARG A 178 -1.96 8.88 -6.63
CA ARG A 178 -2.27 7.88 -7.67
C ARG A 178 -1.63 6.53 -7.34
N ALA A 179 -0.36 6.53 -6.95
CA ALA A 179 0.35 5.31 -6.59
C ALA A 179 -0.23 4.65 -5.33
N LYS A 180 -0.48 5.45 -4.29
CA LYS A 180 -1.09 4.98 -3.03
C LYS A 180 -2.47 4.34 -3.24
N CYS A 181 -3.27 4.87 -4.17
CA CYS A 181 -4.58 4.31 -4.49
C CYS A 181 -4.51 2.83 -4.92
N GLY A 182 -3.40 2.38 -5.52
CA GLY A 182 -3.20 0.98 -5.89
C GLY A 182 -3.02 0.07 -4.67
N ILE A 183 -2.28 0.55 -3.65
CA ILE A 183 -2.06 -0.17 -2.39
C ILE A 183 -3.38 -0.27 -1.62
N ASP A 184 -4.08 0.86 -1.44
CA ASP A 184 -5.37 0.90 -0.75
C ASP A 184 -6.40 -0.04 -1.43
N LEU A 185 -6.38 -0.13 -2.76
CA LEU A 185 -7.23 -1.05 -3.51
C LEU A 185 -6.86 -2.51 -3.23
N SER A 186 -5.57 -2.84 -3.17
CA SER A 186 -5.09 -4.19 -2.85
C SER A 186 -5.56 -4.62 -1.46
N ASP A 187 -5.35 -3.78 -0.45
CA ASP A 187 -5.79 -4.04 0.92
C ASP A 187 -7.31 -4.23 1.01
N GLN A 188 -8.06 -3.39 0.29
CA GLN A 188 -9.50 -3.48 0.20
C GLN A 188 -9.98 -4.81 -0.44
N MET A 189 -9.26 -5.32 -1.45
CA MET A 189 -9.59 -6.61 -2.08
C MET A 189 -9.40 -7.79 -1.13
N GLY A 190 -8.41 -7.75 -0.25
CA GLY A 190 -8.20 -8.76 0.79
C GLY A 190 -9.27 -8.68 1.89
N ALA A 191 -9.57 -7.46 2.36
CA ALA A 191 -10.48 -7.25 3.48
C ALA A 191 -11.95 -7.60 3.20
N TYR A 192 -12.47 -7.32 1.99
CA TYR A 192 -13.90 -7.48 1.71
C TYR A 192 -14.38 -8.94 1.60
N ALA A 193 -13.48 -9.87 1.30
CA ALA A 193 -13.83 -11.27 1.12
C ALA A 193 -12.86 -12.20 1.85
N THR A 194 -12.51 -11.82 3.09
CA THR A 194 -11.64 -12.64 3.95
C THR A 194 -12.31 -13.95 4.32
N THR A 195 -11.55 -15.04 4.21
CA THR A 195 -11.96 -16.40 4.57
C THR A 195 -11.54 -16.76 6.00
N LEU A 196 -10.91 -15.82 6.72
CA LEU A 196 -10.43 -16.01 8.09
C LEU A 196 -11.60 -16.13 9.08
N ARG A 197 -11.47 -17.08 10.02
CA ARG A 197 -12.47 -17.36 11.05
C ARG A 197 -11.88 -17.30 12.47
N LYS A 198 -12.73 -17.04 13.45
CA LYS A 198 -12.38 -17.11 14.88
C LYS A 198 -12.02 -18.56 15.25
N GLY A 199 -10.98 -18.74 16.06
CA GLY A 199 -10.55 -20.07 16.53
C GLY A 199 -9.53 -20.79 15.64
N VAL A 200 -9.17 -20.23 14.48
CA VAL A 200 -8.12 -20.79 13.63
C VAL A 200 -6.75 -20.51 14.25
N LYS A 201 -5.91 -21.54 14.41
CA LYS A 201 -4.51 -21.40 14.86
C LYS A 201 -3.72 -20.49 13.91
N TRP A 202 -2.78 -19.69 14.43
CA TRP A 202 -2.11 -18.61 13.67
C TRP A 202 -1.54 -19.08 12.31
N TYR A 203 -0.89 -20.24 12.26
CA TYR A 203 -0.29 -20.77 11.03
C TYR A 203 -1.34 -21.20 10.01
N ARG A 204 -2.50 -21.70 10.48
CA ARG A 204 -3.65 -21.99 9.62
C ARG A 204 -4.26 -20.71 9.08
N LYS A 205 -4.35 -19.65 9.89
CA LYS A 205 -4.82 -18.32 9.42
C LYS A 205 -3.92 -17.83 8.28
N LEU A 206 -2.61 -17.90 8.47
CA LEU A 206 -1.64 -17.51 7.44
C LEU A 206 -1.84 -18.31 6.15
N ALA A 207 -1.91 -19.64 6.23
CA ALA A 207 -2.13 -20.49 5.06
C ALA A 207 -3.44 -20.14 4.32
N ILE A 208 -4.52 -19.92 5.07
CA ILE A 208 -5.84 -19.58 4.52
C ILE A 208 -5.81 -18.23 3.80
N GLU A 209 -5.17 -17.23 4.40
CA GLU A 209 -5.06 -15.90 3.80
C GLU A 209 -4.21 -15.93 2.53
N LEU A 210 -3.09 -16.66 2.54
CA LEU A 210 -2.23 -16.80 1.37
C LEU A 210 -2.93 -17.53 0.22
N LEU A 211 -3.60 -18.65 0.51
CA LEU A 211 -4.25 -19.48 -0.51
C LEU A 211 -5.54 -18.86 -1.04
N LEU A 212 -6.38 -18.31 -0.17
CA LEU A 212 -7.76 -17.92 -0.53
C LEU A 212 -7.95 -16.39 -0.63
N GLY A 213 -7.06 -15.61 -0.02
CA GLY A 213 -6.98 -14.16 -0.18
C GLY A 213 -6.05 -13.80 -1.31
N THR A 214 -4.75 -13.80 -1.04
CA THR A 214 -3.70 -13.30 -1.95
C THR A 214 -3.66 -14.05 -3.27
N SER A 215 -3.62 -15.38 -3.25
CA SER A 215 -3.48 -16.17 -4.49
C SER A 215 -4.71 -16.03 -5.41
N VAL A 216 -5.91 -15.91 -4.84
CA VAL A 216 -7.15 -15.69 -5.62
C VAL A 216 -7.17 -14.30 -6.27
N VAL A 217 -6.72 -13.26 -5.56
CA VAL A 217 -6.58 -11.91 -6.13
C VAL A 217 -5.56 -11.91 -7.27
N ASN A 218 -4.40 -12.56 -7.07
CA ASN A 218 -3.37 -12.69 -8.10
C ASN A 218 -3.89 -13.44 -9.33
N ALA A 219 -4.56 -14.57 -9.14
CA ALA A 219 -5.19 -15.35 -10.20
C ALA A 219 -6.23 -14.52 -10.98
N TRP A 220 -7.04 -13.70 -10.30
CA TRP A 220 -7.98 -12.79 -10.93
C TRP A 220 -7.29 -11.72 -11.79
N VAL A 221 -6.20 -11.15 -11.31
CA VAL A 221 -5.40 -10.18 -12.09
C VAL A 221 -4.83 -10.82 -13.34
N ILE A 222 -4.24 -12.01 -13.21
CA ILE A 222 -3.68 -12.80 -14.33
C ILE A 222 -4.79 -13.15 -15.33
N TYR A 223 -5.94 -13.63 -14.85
CA TYR A 223 -7.08 -13.99 -15.70
C TYR A 223 -7.55 -12.82 -16.56
N LYS A 224 -7.71 -11.62 -15.98
CA LYS A 224 -8.06 -10.41 -16.75
C LYS A 224 -6.98 -10.05 -17.76
N ALA A 225 -5.70 -10.20 -17.40
CA ALA A 225 -4.58 -9.85 -18.27
C ALA A 225 -4.49 -10.79 -19.48
N ALA A 226 -4.73 -12.09 -19.27
CA ALA A 226 -4.66 -13.14 -20.30
C ALA A 226 -5.89 -13.13 -21.22
N THR A 227 -7.10 -13.03 -20.66
CA THR A 227 -8.35 -13.11 -21.43
C THR A 227 -8.82 -11.76 -21.99
N LYS A 228 -8.26 -10.64 -21.50
CA LYS A 228 -8.71 -9.26 -21.73
C LYS A 228 -10.18 -9.01 -21.32
N GLN A 229 -10.80 -9.94 -20.59
CA GLN A 229 -12.17 -9.78 -20.12
C GLN A 229 -12.22 -8.95 -18.83
N LYS A 230 -13.24 -8.10 -18.73
CA LYS A 230 -13.53 -7.34 -17.52
C LYS A 230 -14.51 -8.14 -16.65
N ILE A 231 -13.99 -8.83 -15.65
CA ILE A 231 -14.79 -9.56 -14.66
C ILE A 231 -14.59 -8.96 -13.27
N GLN A 232 -15.69 -8.80 -12.51
CA GLN A 232 -15.60 -8.40 -11.11
C GLN A 232 -15.05 -9.54 -10.25
N ILE A 233 -14.23 -9.23 -9.24
CA ILE A 233 -13.60 -10.24 -8.38
C ILE A 233 -14.61 -11.16 -7.69
N ARG A 234 -15.78 -10.63 -7.31
CA ARG A 234 -16.88 -11.43 -6.75
C ARG A 234 -17.33 -12.52 -7.72
N LYS A 235 -17.58 -12.16 -8.98
CA LYS A 235 -18.00 -13.12 -10.00
C LYS A 235 -16.90 -14.14 -10.29
N PHE A 236 -15.64 -13.70 -10.29
CA PHE A 236 -14.51 -14.61 -10.44
C PHE A 236 -14.43 -15.64 -9.29
N ARG A 237 -14.65 -15.22 -8.04
CA ARG A 237 -14.75 -16.12 -6.89
C ARG A 237 -15.92 -17.10 -7.00
N GLU A 238 -17.09 -16.64 -7.45
CA GLU A 238 -18.25 -17.51 -7.70
C GLU A 238 -17.91 -18.60 -8.73
N LEU A 239 -17.25 -18.25 -9.83
CA LEU A 239 -16.80 -19.22 -10.85
C LEU A 239 -15.78 -20.22 -10.29
N LEU A 240 -14.82 -19.75 -9.47
CA LEU A 240 -13.86 -20.64 -8.81
C LEU A 240 -14.56 -21.62 -7.87
N VAL A 241 -15.54 -21.15 -7.08
CA VAL A 241 -16.32 -22.02 -6.19
C VAL A 241 -17.07 -23.08 -6.99
N GLN A 242 -17.71 -22.71 -8.11
CA GLN A 242 -18.41 -23.65 -8.98
C GLN A 242 -17.51 -24.70 -9.64
N GLN A 243 -16.21 -24.44 -9.77
CA GLN A 243 -15.25 -25.40 -10.31
C GLN A 243 -14.64 -26.31 -9.24
N LEU A 244 -14.70 -25.89 -7.97
CA LEU A 244 -14.12 -26.60 -6.83
C LEU A 244 -15.12 -27.45 -6.05
N LEU A 245 -16.42 -27.14 -6.18
CA LEU A 245 -17.54 -27.93 -5.66
C LEU A 245 -18.07 -28.87 -6.74
#